data_AF-A0A1F9Z0Y7-F1
#
_entry.id   AF-A0A1F9Z0Y7-F1
#
_cell.length_a   1.000
_cell.length_b   1.000
_cell.length_c   1.000
_cell.angle_alpha   90.00
_cell.angle_beta   90.00
_cell.angle_gamma   90.00
#
_symmetry.space_group_name_H-M   'P 1'
#
loop_
_entity.id
_entity.type
_entity.pdbx_description
1 polymer ?
#
loop_
_entity_poly.entity_id
_entity_poly.type
_entity_poly.pdbx_seq_one_letter_code
_entity_poly.pdbx_strand_id
1 'polypeptide(L)'
;MTSFPTLDRSLAAAVSGLHDHLWIAPAKDERRLLARLLAGAVALDGHLGTRGLLAGGVRPIVRDFQKSPGGKDLFEFLHTASNLAAAAESVRTRPKAAAKRASEAVSSLAIGVAAASDSFHLVEAFEAGKTDFLEFTAALADVLEQRGVVLAGEFKRSANATWDIHAIWDERWSKEFQRVAAIAALGSAGFTAALHVEALRTLGHYHEVPYGRLVPVVSRILGRAGAHA
;
A
#
# COMPACT_ATOMS: atom_id res chain seq x y z
N MET A 1 -14.54 19.65 9.22
CA MET A 1 -13.85 18.41 8.77
C MET A 1 -12.94 18.78 7.61
N THR A 2 -11.69 18.29 7.60
CA THR A 2 -10.76 18.49 6.48
C THR A 2 -11.26 17.72 5.25
N SER A 3 -11.22 18.33 4.06
CA SER A 3 -11.59 17.61 2.83
C SER A 3 -10.58 16.49 2.52
N PHE A 4 -11.06 15.40 1.90
CA PHE A 4 -10.20 14.26 1.56
C PHE A 4 -8.97 14.66 0.72
N PRO A 5 -9.05 15.51 -0.32
CA PRO A 5 -7.87 15.91 -1.09
C PRO A 5 -6.80 16.62 -0.25
N THR A 6 -7.19 17.38 0.77
CA THR A 6 -6.24 18.04 1.67
C THR A 6 -5.60 17.03 2.62
N LEU A 7 -6.39 16.09 3.14
CA LEU A 7 -5.90 14.97 3.94
C LEU A 7 -4.88 14.12 3.15
N ASP A 8 -5.27 13.64 1.98
CA ASP A 8 -4.43 12.83 1.07
C ASP A 8 -3.07 13.49 0.82
N ARG A 9 -3.06 14.76 0.38
CA ARG A 9 -1.80 15.50 0.16
C ARG A 9 -0.94 15.57 1.42
N SER A 10 -1.53 15.90 2.56
CA SER A 10 -0.78 16.07 3.82
C SER A 10 -0.18 14.77 4.34
N LEU A 11 -0.92 13.66 4.21
CA LEU A 11 -0.50 12.33 4.65
C LEU A 11 0.50 11.74 3.66
N ALA A 12 0.27 11.84 2.35
CA ALA A 12 1.23 11.40 1.33
C ALA A 12 2.59 12.11 1.50
N ALA A 13 2.59 13.42 1.77
CA ALA A 13 3.82 14.16 2.06
C ALA A 13 4.51 13.69 3.35
N ALA A 14 3.75 13.30 4.39
CA ALA A 14 4.33 12.76 5.62
C ALA A 14 4.88 11.34 5.40
N VAL A 15 4.19 10.49 4.65
CA VAL A 15 4.64 9.13 4.29
C VAL A 15 5.90 9.19 3.42
N SER A 16 5.96 10.10 2.44
CA SER A 16 7.18 10.37 1.68
C SER A 16 8.32 10.86 2.58
N GLY A 17 8.04 11.76 3.52
CA GLY A 17 9.04 12.20 4.50
C GLY A 17 9.54 11.07 5.41
N LEU A 18 8.69 10.08 5.71
CA LEU A 18 9.10 8.87 6.43
C LEU A 18 10.01 7.99 5.57
N HIS A 19 9.65 7.78 4.31
CA HIS A 19 10.50 7.05 3.36
C HIS A 19 11.91 7.66 3.31
N ASP A 20 12.00 8.97 3.09
CA ASP A 20 13.28 9.66 2.99
C ASP A 20 14.07 9.53 4.30
N HIS A 21 13.40 9.63 5.45
CA HIS A 21 14.01 9.48 6.76
C HIS A 21 14.61 8.08 7.03
N LEU A 22 14.01 7.04 6.46
CA LEU A 22 14.43 5.65 6.62
C LEU A 22 15.60 5.30 5.71
N TRP A 23 15.56 5.74 4.45
CA TRP A 23 16.46 5.21 3.42
C TRP A 23 17.35 6.25 2.71
N ILE A 24 17.06 7.55 2.81
CA ILE A 24 17.80 8.60 2.08
C ILE A 24 18.58 9.51 3.02
N ALA A 25 17.87 10.27 3.87
CA ALA A 25 18.47 11.27 4.75
C ALA A 25 17.62 11.45 6.01
N PRO A 26 18.22 11.49 7.21
CA PRO A 26 17.47 11.72 8.44
C PRO A 26 16.64 13.01 8.40
N ALA A 27 15.39 12.96 8.87
CA ALA A 27 14.54 14.12 9.00
C ALA A 27 15.14 15.08 10.02
N LYS A 28 15.08 16.39 9.73
CA LYS A 28 15.53 17.45 10.64
C LYS A 28 14.77 17.46 11.96
N ASP A 29 13.51 17.05 11.94
CA ASP A 29 12.63 16.97 13.11
C ASP A 29 11.77 15.69 13.03
N GLU A 30 12.34 14.58 13.52
CA GLU A 30 11.69 13.27 13.56
C GLU A 30 10.39 13.30 14.36
N ARG A 31 10.37 13.99 15.51
CA ARG A 31 9.18 14.07 16.37
C ARG A 31 8.00 14.73 15.64
N ARG A 32 8.25 15.83 14.91
CA ARG A 32 7.22 16.49 14.11
C ARG A 32 6.74 15.62 12.95
N LEU A 33 7.63 14.87 12.31
CA LEU A 33 7.27 13.92 11.26
C LEU A 33 6.33 12.83 11.80
N LEU A 34 6.71 12.18 12.91
CA LEU A 34 5.90 11.15 13.56
C LEU A 34 4.54 11.67 14.04
N ALA A 35 4.50 12.89 14.60
CA ALA A 35 3.26 13.53 14.98
C ALA A 35 2.32 13.78 13.79
N ARG A 36 2.87 14.18 12.63
CA ARG A 36 2.09 14.37 11.38
C ARG A 36 1.53 13.05 10.85
N LEU A 37 2.31 11.96 10.91
CA LEU A 37 1.85 10.63 10.51
C LEU A 37 0.68 10.16 11.38
N LEU A 38 0.80 10.31 12.72
CA LEU A 38 -0.28 9.95 13.64
C LEU A 38 -1.54 10.82 13.42
N ALA A 39 -1.38 12.13 13.26
CA ALA A 39 -2.49 13.03 12.97
C ALA A 39 -3.19 12.68 11.64
N GLY A 40 -2.41 12.33 10.60
CA GLY A 40 -2.93 11.87 9.33
C GLY A 40 -3.69 10.54 9.44
N ALA A 41 -3.18 9.57 10.20
CA ALA A 41 -3.89 8.33 10.49
C ALA A 41 -5.22 8.56 11.23
N VAL A 42 -5.24 9.42 12.24
CA VAL A 42 -6.48 9.78 12.98
C VAL A 42 -7.49 10.45 12.06
N ALA A 43 -7.04 11.38 11.20
CA ALA A 43 -7.93 12.04 10.25
C ALA A 43 -8.47 11.06 9.20
N LEU A 44 -7.64 10.14 8.71
CA LEU A 44 -8.05 9.09 7.79
C LEU A 44 -9.02 8.10 8.45
N ASP A 45 -8.83 7.79 9.74
CA ASP A 45 -9.80 7.00 10.52
C ASP A 45 -11.19 7.65 10.53
N GLY A 46 -11.23 8.96 10.79
CA GLY A 46 -12.47 9.75 10.79
C GLY A 46 -13.13 9.80 9.42
N HIS A 47 -12.34 9.95 8.35
CA HIS A 47 -12.84 9.96 6.97
C HIS A 47 -13.43 8.60 6.57
N LEU A 48 -12.68 7.52 6.81
CA LEU A 48 -13.07 6.16 6.42
C LEU A 48 -14.10 5.53 7.36
N GLY A 49 -14.27 6.05 8.58
CA GLY A 49 -15.11 5.44 9.60
C GLY A 49 -14.54 4.11 10.12
N THR A 50 -13.21 3.96 10.09
CA THR A 50 -12.49 2.76 10.55
C THR A 50 -12.35 2.66 12.07
N ARG A 51 -12.96 3.59 12.83
CA ARG A 51 -13.12 3.54 14.29
C ARG A 51 -11.81 3.34 15.07
N GLY A 52 -10.71 3.95 14.60
CA GLY A 52 -9.43 3.90 15.31
C GLY A 52 -8.49 2.79 14.86
N LEU A 53 -8.81 2.02 13.82
CA LEU A 53 -7.93 0.96 13.31
C LEU A 53 -6.61 1.54 12.76
N LEU A 54 -6.63 2.69 12.08
CA LEU A 54 -5.40 3.30 11.57
C LEU A 54 -4.56 3.89 12.70
N ALA A 55 -5.17 4.72 13.54
CA ALA A 55 -4.51 5.32 14.69
C ALA A 55 -3.98 4.26 15.67
N GLY A 56 -4.71 3.15 15.83
CA GLY A 56 -4.29 2.02 16.64
C GLY A 56 -3.10 1.24 16.06
N GLY A 57 -2.93 1.24 14.73
CA GLY A 57 -1.75 0.69 14.05
C GLY A 57 -0.53 1.62 14.11
N VAL A 58 -0.75 2.94 14.16
CA VAL A 58 0.33 3.93 14.12
C VAL A 58 0.83 4.33 15.51
N ARG A 59 -0.07 4.52 16.48
CA ARG A 59 0.25 5.11 17.79
C ARG A 59 1.33 4.34 18.57
N PRO A 60 1.30 2.99 18.65
CA PRO A 60 2.33 2.27 19.40
C PRO A 60 3.72 2.43 18.77
N ILE A 61 3.79 2.41 17.44
CA ILE A 61 5.06 2.56 16.70
C ILE A 61 5.61 3.99 16.86
N VAL A 62 4.75 5.01 16.80
CA VAL A 62 5.16 6.40 16.99
C VAL A 62 5.66 6.67 18.42
N ARG A 63 5.05 6.03 19.43
CA ARG A 63 5.44 6.21 20.84
C ARG A 63 6.86 5.69 21.10
N ASP A 64 7.15 4.48 20.61
CA ASP A 64 8.40 3.77 20.86
C ASP A 64 9.19 3.61 19.55
N PHE A 65 9.34 4.71 18.81
CA PHE A 65 9.83 4.67 17.43
C PHE A 65 11.26 4.13 17.34
N GLN A 66 11.41 3.10 16.51
CA GLN A 66 12.69 2.56 16.07
C GLN A 66 12.65 2.47 14.55
N LYS A 67 13.73 2.88 13.88
CA LYS A 67 13.80 2.84 12.41
C LYS A 67 13.58 1.43 11.85
N SER A 68 14.10 0.42 12.53
CA SER A 68 13.91 -0.99 12.18
C SER A 68 13.47 -1.79 13.41
N PRO A 69 12.44 -2.66 13.32
CA PRO A 69 11.56 -2.84 12.16
C PRO A 69 10.46 -1.75 12.05
N GLY A 70 10.18 -1.03 13.15
CA GLY A 70 8.97 -0.20 13.29
C GLY A 70 8.78 0.88 12.22
N GLY A 71 9.85 1.54 11.78
CA GLY A 71 9.79 2.54 10.72
C GLY A 71 9.34 1.99 9.37
N LYS A 72 9.92 0.86 8.95
CA LYS A 72 9.52 0.14 7.73
C LYS A 72 8.05 -0.25 7.77
N ASP A 73 7.63 -0.89 8.86
CA ASP A 73 6.25 -1.37 9.00
C ASP A 73 5.24 -0.21 8.99
N LEU A 74 5.59 0.90 9.64
CA LEU A 74 4.78 2.11 9.66
C LEU A 74 4.64 2.71 8.25
N PHE A 75 5.73 2.75 7.48
CA PHE A 75 5.71 3.20 6.10
C PHE A 75 4.80 2.31 5.25
N GLU A 76 5.03 1.00 5.25
CA GLU A 76 4.25 0.06 4.42
C GLU A 76 2.75 0.11 4.74
N PHE A 77 2.40 0.15 6.03
CA PHE A 77 1.02 0.25 6.49
C PHE A 77 0.34 1.54 6.04
N LEU A 78 0.95 2.69 6.29
CA LEU A 78 0.36 3.99 5.93
C LEU A 78 0.37 4.25 4.43
N HIS A 79 1.43 3.84 3.74
CA HIS A 79 1.53 3.95 2.28
C HIS A 79 0.43 3.14 1.61
N THR A 80 0.22 1.89 2.04
CA THR A 80 -0.85 1.03 1.51
C THR A 80 -2.23 1.62 1.82
N ALA A 81 -2.51 1.93 3.09
CA ALA A 81 -3.83 2.41 3.48
C ALA A 81 -4.20 3.75 2.82
N SER A 82 -3.26 4.69 2.73
CA SER A 82 -3.51 6.00 2.12
C SER A 82 -3.71 5.91 0.61
N ASN A 83 -2.90 5.11 -0.10
CA ASN A 83 -3.07 4.93 -1.54
C ASN A 83 -4.37 4.20 -1.89
N LEU A 84 -4.74 3.15 -1.16
CA LEU A 84 -6.02 2.47 -1.40
C LEU A 84 -7.22 3.37 -1.09
N ALA A 85 -7.15 4.19 -0.04
CA ALA A 85 -8.18 5.18 0.26
C ALA A 85 -8.28 6.25 -0.87
N ALA A 86 -7.14 6.75 -1.35
CA ALA A 86 -7.10 7.71 -2.46
C ALA A 86 -7.62 7.12 -3.77
N ALA A 87 -7.34 5.84 -4.01
CA ALA A 87 -7.90 5.09 -5.12
C ALA A 87 -9.43 5.03 -5.02
N ALA A 88 -9.97 4.56 -3.89
CA ALA A 88 -11.41 4.46 -3.64
C ALA A 88 -12.15 5.80 -3.88
N GLU A 89 -11.61 6.90 -3.37
CA GLU A 89 -12.19 8.24 -3.54
C GLU A 89 -12.14 8.74 -4.99
N SER A 90 -11.20 8.24 -5.79
CA SER A 90 -10.98 8.68 -7.17
C SER A 90 -11.70 7.81 -8.21
N VAL A 91 -12.19 6.61 -7.85
CA VAL A 91 -12.79 5.64 -8.81
C VAL A 91 -13.85 6.28 -9.71
N ARG A 92 -14.71 7.15 -9.16
CA ARG A 92 -15.83 7.74 -9.91
C ARG A 92 -15.44 8.97 -10.73
N THR A 93 -14.54 9.80 -10.21
CA THR A 93 -14.27 11.13 -10.75
C THR A 93 -12.98 11.19 -11.56
N ARG A 94 -12.00 10.35 -11.19
CA ARG A 94 -10.67 10.28 -11.80
C ARG A 94 -10.20 8.81 -11.85
N PRO A 95 -10.83 7.95 -12.68
CA PRO A 95 -10.60 6.51 -12.65
C PRO A 95 -9.13 6.13 -12.92
N LYS A 96 -8.44 6.83 -13.83
CA LYS A 96 -7.00 6.64 -14.05
C LYS A 96 -6.16 6.92 -12.82
N ALA A 97 -6.47 8.02 -12.11
CA ALA A 97 -5.79 8.34 -10.87
C ALA A 97 -6.05 7.26 -9.81
N ALA A 98 -7.24 6.65 -9.79
CA ALA A 98 -7.51 5.51 -8.92
C ALA A 98 -6.65 4.29 -9.28
N ALA A 99 -6.55 3.93 -10.56
CA ALA A 99 -5.69 2.83 -11.02
C ALA A 99 -4.22 3.08 -10.68
N LYS A 100 -3.71 4.31 -10.90
CA LYS A 100 -2.35 4.71 -10.52
C LYS A 100 -2.10 4.53 -9.03
N ARG A 101 -3.00 5.01 -8.17
CA ARG A 101 -2.87 4.86 -6.71
C ARG A 101 -2.90 3.39 -6.26
N ALA A 102 -3.75 2.56 -6.87
CA ALA A 102 -3.78 1.13 -6.62
C ALA A 102 -2.45 0.46 -7.04
N SER A 103 -1.91 0.84 -8.20
CA SER A 103 -0.62 0.38 -8.74
C SER A 103 0.55 0.76 -7.83
N GLU A 104 0.58 1.99 -7.29
CA GLU A 104 1.59 2.44 -6.32
C GLU A 104 1.54 1.60 -5.02
N ALA A 105 0.34 1.24 -4.55
CA ALA A 105 0.18 0.38 -3.37
C ALA A 105 0.76 -1.03 -3.61
N VAL A 106 0.40 -1.69 -4.72
CA VAL A 106 0.89 -3.06 -5.00
C VAL A 106 2.39 -3.11 -5.28
N SER A 107 2.95 -2.07 -5.90
CA SER A 107 4.41 -1.99 -6.10
C SER A 107 5.14 -1.92 -4.77
N SER A 108 4.65 -1.09 -3.85
CA SER A 108 5.23 -0.98 -2.51
C SER A 108 5.09 -2.27 -1.71
N LEU A 109 3.95 -2.97 -1.79
CA LEU A 109 3.73 -4.26 -1.15
C LEU A 109 4.68 -5.34 -1.69
N ALA A 110 4.90 -5.39 -3.01
CA ALA A 110 5.82 -6.32 -3.64
C ALA A 110 7.29 -6.06 -3.22
N ILE A 111 7.71 -4.80 -3.17
CA ILE A 111 9.03 -4.41 -2.62
C ILE A 111 9.17 -4.84 -1.17
N GLY A 112 8.14 -4.62 -0.33
CA GLY A 112 8.14 -5.00 1.08
C GLY A 112 8.31 -6.50 1.29
N VAL A 113 7.64 -7.32 0.48
CA VAL A 113 7.75 -8.80 0.50
C VAL A 113 9.09 -9.28 -0.05
N ALA A 114 9.62 -8.65 -1.10
CA ALA A 114 10.97 -8.95 -1.60
C ALA A 114 12.03 -8.67 -0.52
N ALA A 115 11.90 -7.56 0.20
CA ALA A 115 12.78 -7.24 1.32
C ALA A 115 12.63 -8.25 2.49
N ALA A 116 11.41 -8.71 2.77
CA ALA A 116 11.14 -9.70 3.83
C ALA A 116 11.56 -11.14 3.46
N SER A 117 11.91 -11.40 2.19
CA SER A 117 12.35 -12.72 1.71
C SER A 117 13.86 -12.74 1.37
N ASP A 118 14.62 -11.76 1.88
CA ASP A 118 16.04 -11.53 1.59
C ASP A 118 16.37 -11.39 0.10
N SER A 119 15.41 -10.93 -0.70
CA SER A 119 15.50 -10.89 -2.16
C SER A 119 15.53 -9.46 -2.70
N PHE A 120 16.22 -8.57 -1.99
CA PHE A 120 16.31 -7.15 -2.35
C PHE A 120 17.00 -6.92 -3.71
N HIS A 121 17.88 -7.83 -4.15
CA HIS A 121 18.47 -7.80 -5.49
C HIS A 121 17.42 -7.78 -6.63
N LEU A 122 16.23 -8.36 -6.41
CA LEU A 122 15.12 -8.28 -7.36
C LEU A 122 14.56 -6.85 -7.45
N VAL A 123 14.48 -6.16 -6.31
CA VAL A 123 14.06 -4.75 -6.24
C VAL A 123 15.08 -3.87 -6.95
N GLU A 124 16.37 -4.07 -6.69
CA GLU A 124 17.45 -3.31 -7.36
C GLU A 124 17.42 -3.48 -8.89
N ALA A 125 17.15 -4.69 -9.38
CA ALA A 125 17.03 -4.94 -10.82
C ALA A 125 15.81 -4.21 -11.43
N PHE A 126 14.67 -4.27 -10.75
CA PHE A 126 13.44 -3.57 -11.14
C PHE A 126 13.60 -2.05 -11.13
N GLU A 127 14.11 -1.47 -10.04
CA GLU A 127 14.31 -0.03 -9.91
C GLU A 127 15.37 0.52 -10.87
N ALA A 128 16.37 -0.31 -11.24
CA ALA A 128 17.35 0.02 -12.28
C ALA A 128 16.81 -0.14 -13.71
N GLY A 129 15.55 -0.57 -13.89
CA GLY A 129 14.92 -0.78 -15.19
C GLY A 129 15.45 -1.98 -15.98
N LYS A 130 16.13 -2.93 -15.30
CA LYS A 130 16.64 -4.15 -15.93
C LYS A 130 15.56 -5.20 -16.14
N THR A 131 14.51 -5.14 -15.31
CA THR A 131 13.32 -5.98 -15.42
C THR A 131 12.08 -5.11 -15.33
N ASP A 132 11.01 -5.49 -16.01
CA ASP A 132 9.70 -4.86 -15.79
C ASP A 132 9.00 -5.40 -14.52
N PHE A 133 7.81 -4.87 -14.22
CA PHE A 133 7.07 -5.28 -13.02
C PHE A 133 6.61 -6.74 -13.08
N LEU A 134 6.27 -7.27 -14.27
CA LEU A 134 5.78 -8.63 -14.44
C LEU A 134 6.92 -9.63 -14.26
N GLU A 135 8.09 -9.32 -14.79
CA GLU A 135 9.33 -10.08 -14.59
C GLU A 135 9.74 -10.07 -13.11
N PHE A 136 9.68 -8.90 -12.47
CA PHE A 136 9.96 -8.75 -11.04
C PHE A 136 9.04 -9.61 -10.16
N THR A 137 7.72 -9.52 -10.36
CA THR A 137 6.76 -10.30 -9.55
C THR A 137 6.77 -11.78 -9.89
N ALA A 138 7.16 -12.18 -11.09
CA ALA A 138 7.40 -13.58 -11.45
C ALA A 138 8.57 -14.16 -10.65
N ALA A 139 9.73 -13.51 -10.67
CA ALA A 139 10.89 -13.94 -9.89
C ALA A 139 10.60 -13.92 -8.38
N LEU A 140 9.89 -12.89 -7.90
CA LEU A 140 9.47 -12.81 -6.50
C LEU A 140 8.55 -13.97 -6.11
N ALA A 141 7.60 -14.36 -6.97
CA ALA A 141 6.72 -15.49 -6.68
C ALA A 141 7.51 -16.80 -6.51
N ASP A 142 8.49 -17.06 -7.38
CA ASP A 142 9.33 -18.25 -7.29
C ASP A 142 10.10 -18.29 -5.95
N VAL A 143 10.64 -17.15 -5.51
CA VAL A 143 11.27 -17.00 -4.18
C VAL A 143 10.26 -17.31 -3.07
N LEU A 144 9.07 -16.73 -3.14
CA LEU A 144 8.06 -16.89 -2.10
C LEU A 144 7.58 -18.34 -1.98
N GLU A 145 7.41 -19.04 -3.10
CA GLU A 145 7.08 -20.47 -3.12
C GLU A 145 8.19 -21.30 -2.44
N GLN A 146 9.46 -21.03 -2.77
CA GLN A 146 10.60 -21.69 -2.13
C GLN A 146 10.68 -21.42 -0.62
N ARG A 147 10.19 -20.26 -0.16
CA ARG A 147 10.10 -19.89 1.25
C ARG A 147 8.82 -20.38 1.93
N GLY A 148 8.00 -21.18 1.25
CA GLY A 148 6.80 -21.83 1.82
C GLY A 148 5.54 -20.96 1.81
N VAL A 149 5.53 -19.84 1.10
CA VAL A 149 4.33 -18.99 0.94
C VAL A 149 3.38 -19.65 -0.05
N VAL A 150 2.38 -20.37 0.47
CA VAL A 150 1.42 -21.16 -0.32
C VAL A 150 0.67 -20.33 -1.38
N LEU A 151 0.41 -19.05 -1.08
CA LEU A 151 -0.36 -18.15 -1.95
C LEU A 151 0.50 -17.23 -2.82
N ALA A 152 1.79 -17.54 -3.02
CA ALA A 152 2.71 -16.73 -3.83
C ALA A 152 2.21 -16.51 -5.27
N GLY A 153 1.67 -17.56 -5.91
CA GLY A 153 1.06 -17.44 -7.23
C GLY A 153 -0.15 -16.50 -7.27
N GLU A 154 -0.98 -16.46 -6.21
CA GLU A 154 -2.08 -15.50 -6.10
C GLU A 154 -1.57 -14.08 -5.88
N PHE A 155 -0.53 -13.91 -5.07
CA PHE A 155 0.09 -12.60 -4.83
C PHE A 155 0.56 -11.98 -6.15
N LYS A 156 1.26 -12.78 -6.97
CA LYS A 156 1.67 -12.37 -8.32
C LYS A 156 0.48 -11.99 -9.19
N ARG A 157 -0.53 -12.86 -9.28
CA ARG A 157 -1.72 -12.63 -10.12
C ARG A 157 -2.43 -11.33 -9.75
N SER A 158 -2.69 -11.09 -8.46
CA SER A 158 -3.40 -9.90 -8.02
C SER A 158 -2.57 -8.63 -8.17
N ALA A 159 -1.26 -8.69 -7.91
CA ALA A 159 -0.35 -7.56 -8.12
C ALA A 159 -0.27 -7.17 -9.61
N ASN A 160 -0.09 -8.14 -10.49
CA ASN A 160 0.00 -7.90 -11.94
C ASN A 160 -1.33 -7.40 -12.51
N ALA A 161 -2.46 -7.97 -12.09
CA ALA A 161 -3.77 -7.47 -12.52
C ALA A 161 -3.98 -5.98 -12.20
N THR A 162 -3.59 -5.53 -11.00
CA THR A 162 -3.63 -4.11 -10.64
C THR A 162 -2.67 -3.27 -11.50
N TRP A 163 -1.42 -3.73 -11.66
CA TRP A 163 -0.39 -3.01 -12.39
C TRP A 163 -0.73 -2.86 -13.88
N ASP A 164 -1.13 -3.96 -14.52
CA ASP A 164 -1.45 -4.00 -15.95
C ASP A 164 -2.60 -3.07 -16.29
N ILE A 165 -3.66 -3.03 -15.48
CA ILE A 165 -4.79 -2.10 -15.70
C ILE A 165 -4.31 -0.65 -15.75
N HIS A 166 -3.38 -0.26 -14.87
CA HIS A 166 -2.79 1.08 -14.91
C HIS A 166 -1.87 1.26 -16.12
N ALA A 167 -1.04 0.27 -16.45
CA ALA A 167 -0.06 0.35 -17.53
C ALA A 167 -0.72 0.46 -18.93
N ILE A 168 -1.81 -0.27 -19.17
CA ILE A 168 -2.50 -0.28 -20.47
C ILE A 168 -3.59 0.81 -20.59
N TRP A 169 -3.68 1.71 -19.61
CA TRP A 169 -4.79 2.65 -19.52
C TRP A 169 -4.94 3.55 -20.75
N ASP A 170 -6.13 3.55 -21.37
CA ASP A 170 -6.47 4.40 -22.51
C ASP A 170 -7.62 5.35 -22.16
N GLU A 171 -7.38 6.66 -22.27
CA GLU A 171 -8.38 7.70 -22.02
C GLU A 171 -9.56 7.64 -23.02
N ARG A 172 -9.38 6.94 -24.16
CA ARG A 172 -10.42 6.75 -25.18
C ARG A 172 -11.44 5.68 -24.82
N TRP A 173 -11.18 4.85 -23.80
CA TRP A 173 -12.19 3.91 -23.29
C TRP A 173 -13.45 4.64 -22.85
N SER A 174 -14.60 3.97 -22.93
CA SER A 174 -15.85 4.53 -22.40
C SER A 174 -15.72 4.82 -20.91
N LYS A 175 -16.46 5.83 -20.42
CA LYS A 175 -16.40 6.23 -19.00
C LYS A 175 -16.80 5.08 -18.07
N GLU A 176 -17.75 4.27 -18.50
CA GLU A 176 -18.22 3.07 -17.79
C GLU A 176 -17.11 2.03 -17.71
N PHE A 177 -16.41 1.76 -18.82
CA PHE A 177 -15.29 0.81 -18.83
C PHE A 177 -14.15 1.28 -17.94
N GLN A 178 -13.77 2.56 -18.04
CA GLN A 178 -12.75 3.16 -17.15
C GLN A 178 -13.11 2.98 -15.68
N ARG A 179 -14.38 3.22 -15.30
CA ARG A 179 -14.84 3.04 -13.92
C ARG A 179 -14.74 1.57 -13.48
N VAL A 180 -15.17 0.63 -14.32
CA VAL A 180 -15.07 -0.82 -14.02
C VAL A 180 -13.61 -1.25 -13.88
N ALA A 181 -12.73 -0.81 -14.79
CA ALA A 181 -11.29 -1.09 -14.72
C ALA A 181 -10.68 -0.55 -13.42
N ALA A 182 -11.01 0.68 -13.01
CA ALA A 182 -10.55 1.25 -11.75
C ALA A 182 -11.05 0.47 -10.51
N ILE A 183 -12.30 -0.01 -10.52
CA ILE A 183 -12.85 -0.87 -9.45
C ILE A 183 -12.09 -2.19 -9.39
N ALA A 184 -11.83 -2.82 -10.55
CA ALA A 184 -11.09 -4.07 -10.63
C ALA A 184 -9.65 -3.92 -10.13
N ALA A 185 -8.96 -2.82 -10.48
CA ALA A 185 -7.62 -2.51 -10.00
C ALA A 185 -7.59 -2.32 -8.48
N LEU A 186 -8.56 -1.57 -7.92
CA LEU A 186 -8.70 -1.35 -6.48
C LEU A 186 -8.98 -2.66 -5.72
N GLY A 187 -9.91 -3.48 -6.22
CA GLY A 187 -10.23 -4.77 -5.63
C GLY A 187 -9.03 -5.72 -5.61
N SER A 188 -8.32 -5.82 -6.74
CA SER A 188 -7.09 -6.63 -6.85
C SER A 188 -6.00 -6.13 -5.92
N ALA A 189 -5.81 -4.81 -5.79
CA ALA A 189 -4.82 -4.22 -4.88
C ALA A 189 -5.16 -4.50 -3.41
N GLY A 190 -6.44 -4.44 -3.05
CA GLY A 190 -6.90 -4.81 -1.72
C GLY A 190 -6.66 -6.28 -1.39
N PHE A 191 -6.83 -7.18 -2.37
CA PHE A 191 -6.49 -8.60 -2.20
C PHE A 191 -4.98 -8.81 -2.07
N THR A 192 -4.15 -8.13 -2.87
CA THR A 192 -2.69 -8.13 -2.73
C THR A 192 -2.25 -7.68 -1.33
N ALA A 193 -2.91 -6.68 -0.73
CA ALA A 193 -2.61 -6.24 0.64
C ALA A 193 -2.90 -7.33 1.68
N ALA A 194 -3.93 -8.16 1.49
CA ALA A 194 -4.20 -9.30 2.36
C ALA A 194 -3.15 -10.41 2.18
N LEU A 195 -2.80 -10.73 0.93
CA LEU A 195 -1.77 -11.71 0.61
C LEU A 195 -0.39 -11.31 1.12
N HIS A 196 -0.05 -10.01 1.08
CA HIS A 196 1.16 -9.47 1.70
C HIS A 196 1.22 -9.78 3.20
N VAL A 197 0.12 -9.59 3.95
CA VAL A 197 0.09 -9.90 5.38
C VAL A 197 0.31 -11.39 5.64
N GLU A 198 -0.29 -12.27 4.83
CA GLU A 198 -0.04 -13.71 4.95
C GLU A 198 1.41 -14.08 4.60
N ALA A 199 1.98 -13.48 3.55
CA ALA A 199 3.38 -13.69 3.20
C ALA A 199 4.32 -13.26 4.34
N LEU A 200 4.09 -12.11 4.97
CA LEU A 200 4.87 -11.67 6.12
C LEU A 200 4.78 -12.65 7.30
N ARG A 201 3.62 -13.28 7.54
CA ARG A 201 3.49 -14.30 8.59
C ARG A 201 4.35 -15.51 8.30
N THR A 202 4.27 -16.04 7.09
CA THR A 202 5.07 -17.20 6.67
C THR A 202 6.56 -16.89 6.72
N LEU A 203 6.97 -15.68 6.32
CA LEU A 203 8.36 -15.24 6.31
C LEU A 203 8.91 -14.89 7.71
N GLY A 204 8.08 -14.88 8.75
CA GLY A 204 8.52 -14.52 10.11
C GLY A 204 8.72 -13.00 10.33
N HIS A 205 8.19 -12.17 9.44
CA HIS A 205 8.27 -10.71 9.47
C HIS A 205 6.95 -10.03 9.86
N TYR A 206 5.95 -10.80 10.28
CA TYR A 206 4.67 -10.26 10.73
C TYR A 206 4.78 -9.64 12.12
N HIS A 207 4.37 -8.38 12.22
CA HIS A 207 4.14 -7.69 13.49
C HIS A 207 2.65 -7.36 13.65
N GLU A 208 2.07 -7.75 14.79
CA GLU A 208 0.66 -7.52 15.10
C GLU A 208 0.26 -6.03 14.99
N VAL A 209 1.18 -5.16 15.39
CA VAL A 209 1.12 -3.73 15.09
C VAL A 209 2.19 -3.46 14.03
N PRO A 210 1.83 -2.97 12.83
CA PRO A 210 0.51 -2.52 12.42
C PRO A 210 -0.32 -3.56 11.64
N TYR A 211 0.27 -4.68 11.21
CA TYR A 211 -0.30 -5.53 10.15
C TYR A 211 -1.59 -6.25 10.53
N GLY A 212 -1.84 -6.52 11.82
CA GLY A 212 -3.11 -7.09 12.29
C GLY A 212 -4.32 -6.21 11.97
N ARG A 213 -4.10 -4.93 11.65
CA ARG A 213 -5.15 -3.95 11.30
C ARG A 213 -5.24 -3.65 9.82
N LEU A 214 -4.28 -4.09 9.00
CA LEU A 214 -4.24 -3.74 7.58
C LEU A 214 -5.44 -4.30 6.81
N VAL A 215 -5.71 -5.60 6.93
CA VAL A 215 -6.85 -6.24 6.25
C VAL A 215 -8.20 -5.66 6.70
N PRO A 216 -8.47 -5.45 8.01
CA PRO A 216 -9.67 -4.74 8.46
C PRO A 216 -9.83 -3.33 7.84
N VAL A 217 -8.75 -2.56 7.75
CA VAL A 217 -8.76 -1.22 7.11
C VAL A 217 -9.07 -1.33 5.62
N VAL A 218 -8.39 -2.23 4.90
CA VAL A 218 -8.61 -2.46 3.47
C VAL A 218 -10.06 -2.89 3.20
N SER A 219 -10.60 -3.81 4.01
CA SER A 219 -12.01 -4.24 3.89
C SER A 219 -12.99 -3.07 4.00
N ARG A 220 -12.74 -2.12 4.91
CA ARG A 220 -13.55 -0.90 5.04
C ARG A 220 -13.42 0.03 3.83
N ILE A 221 -12.21 0.18 3.30
CA ILE A 221 -11.97 0.98 2.07
C ILE A 221 -12.75 0.39 0.90
N LEU A 222 -12.62 -0.93 0.66
CA LEU A 222 -13.31 -1.62 -0.43
C LEU A 222 -14.85 -1.56 -0.28
N GLY A 223 -15.36 -1.74 0.95
CA GLY A 223 -16.79 -1.63 1.22
C GLY A 223 -17.37 -0.26 0.86
N ARG A 224 -16.59 0.82 1.01
CA ARG A 224 -17.01 2.17 0.62
C ARG A 224 -16.95 2.41 -0.89
N ALA A 225 -15.96 1.82 -1.57
CA ALA A 225 -15.90 1.86 -3.03
C ALA A 225 -17.11 1.14 -3.66
N GLY A 226 -17.57 0.03 -3.05
CA GLY A 226 -18.76 -0.72 -3.47
C GLY A 226 -20.10 -0.08 -3.06
N ALA A 227 -20.19 0.59 -1.91
CA ALA A 227 -21.42 1.25 -1.45
C ALA A 227 -21.84 2.48 -2.29
N HIS A 228 -20.94 2.95 -3.15
CA HIS A 228 -21.20 4.01 -4.13
C HIS A 228 -21.11 3.51 -5.58
N ALA A 229 -21.07 2.18 -5.80
CA ALA A 229 -21.17 1.55 -7.12
C ALA A 229 -22.58 1.76 -7.67
#